data_AF-A0A0A8X133-F1
#
_entry.id   AF-A0A0A8X133-F1
#
_cell.length_a   1.000
_cell.length_b   1.000
_cell.length_c   1.000
_cell.angle_alpha   90.00
_cell.angle_beta   90.00
_cell.angle_gamma   90.00
#
_symmetry.space_group_name_H-M   'P 1'
#
loop_
_entity.id
_entity.type
_entity.pdbx_description
1 polymer ?
#
loop_
_entity_poly.entity_id
_entity_poly.type
_entity_poly.pdbx_seq_one_letter_code
_entity_poly.pdbx_strand_id
1 'polypeptide(L)'
;MIYKKIAGISMWQLNRTLKKLAFARMELEKQMRKELIVVLLEPKKENVLATAEEKKEIERAVQELSGFETLRLCLLEDCKPVYMEKVNTNGVSRWLEIPVKPLITYEFLNETQESQVKIG
;
A
#
# COMPACT_ATOMS: atom_id res chain seq x y z
N MET A 1 1.22 21.91 -6.09
CA MET A 1 1.16 20.43 -6.12
C MET A 1 0.63 20.05 -7.50
N ILE A 2 1.49 19.49 -8.34
CA ILE A 2 1.32 19.48 -9.80
C ILE A 2 0.10 18.61 -10.18
N TYR A 3 -0.82 19.17 -10.97
CA TYR A 3 -1.93 18.45 -11.63
C TYR A 3 -1.38 17.54 -12.75
N LYS A 4 -0.33 16.75 -12.47
CA LYS A 4 0.30 15.84 -13.45
C LYS A 4 -0.56 14.60 -13.57
N LYS A 5 -0.85 14.20 -14.80
CA LYS A 5 -1.36 12.87 -15.12
C LYS A 5 -0.24 12.06 -15.76
N ILE A 6 -0.10 10.80 -15.37
CA ILE A 6 0.86 9.85 -15.98
C ILE A 6 0.04 8.64 -16.41
N ALA A 7 0.11 8.26 -17.70
CA ALA A 7 -0.74 7.21 -18.29
C ALA A 7 -2.25 7.39 -17.96
N GLY A 8 -2.71 8.63 -17.86
CA GLY A 8 -4.09 8.98 -17.49
C GLY A 8 -4.42 8.91 -15.99
N ILE A 9 -3.48 8.52 -15.12
CA ILE A 9 -3.66 8.46 -13.66
C ILE A 9 -3.37 9.83 -13.06
N SER A 10 -4.31 10.38 -12.29
CA SER A 10 -4.12 11.63 -11.56
C SER A 10 -3.19 11.48 -10.35
N MET A 11 -1.97 12.02 -10.45
CA MET A 11 -1.00 11.96 -9.34
C MET A 11 -1.48 12.73 -8.11
N TRP A 12 -2.23 13.81 -8.30
CA TRP A 12 -2.79 14.58 -7.18
C TRP A 12 -3.86 13.78 -6.41
N GLN A 13 -4.75 13.10 -7.11
CA GLN A 13 -5.76 12.25 -6.46
C GLN A 13 -5.09 11.09 -5.72
N LEU A 14 -4.14 10.42 -6.37
CA LEU A 14 -3.38 9.33 -5.76
C LEU A 14 -2.65 9.77 -4.49
N ASN A 15 -1.97 10.92 -4.53
CA ASN A 15 -1.31 11.51 -3.36
C ASN A 15 -2.29 11.72 -2.19
N ARG A 16 -3.50 12.19 -2.46
CA ARG A 16 -4.53 12.36 -1.42
C ARG A 16 -5.03 11.02 -0.89
N THR A 17 -5.23 10.02 -1.75
CA THR A 17 -5.64 8.68 -1.35
C THR A 17 -4.59 8.03 -0.43
N LEU A 18 -3.31 8.11 -0.78
CA LEU A 18 -2.22 7.58 0.03
C LEU A 18 -2.13 8.27 1.40
N LYS A 19 -2.29 9.60 1.46
CA LYS A 19 -2.37 10.32 2.75
C LYS A 19 -3.54 9.83 3.60
N LYS A 20 -4.74 9.72 3.01
CA LYS A 20 -5.92 9.23 3.74
C LYS A 20 -5.69 7.82 4.29
N LEU A 21 -5.08 6.94 3.49
CA LEU A 21 -4.76 5.58 3.89
C LEU A 21 -3.78 5.58 5.08
N ALA A 22 -2.74 6.41 5.04
CA ALA A 22 -1.77 6.53 6.12
C ALA A 22 -2.41 6.92 7.48
N PHE A 23 -3.45 7.77 7.45
CA PHE A 23 -4.18 8.17 8.66
C PHE A 23 -5.29 7.18 9.07
N ALA A 24 -5.69 6.25 8.20
CA ALA A 24 -6.75 5.29 8.45
C ALA A 24 -6.21 4.04 9.17
N ARG A 25 -5.71 4.20 10.39
CA ARG A 25 -4.98 3.16 11.15
C ARG A 25 -5.66 1.79 11.21
N MET A 26 -6.96 1.71 11.50
CA MET A 26 -7.69 0.42 11.54
C MET A 26 -7.78 -0.27 10.18
N GLU A 27 -7.90 0.50 9.10
CA GLU A 27 -7.96 -0.03 7.73
C GLU A 27 -6.56 -0.46 7.27
N LEU A 28 -5.54 0.32 7.64
CA LEU A 28 -4.15 0.01 7.40
C LEU A 28 -3.75 -1.31 8.09
N GLU A 29 -4.07 -1.47 9.38
CA GLU A 29 -3.81 -2.70 10.13
C GLU A 29 -4.50 -3.93 9.52
N LYS A 30 -5.73 -3.80 9.01
CA LYS A 30 -6.44 -4.88 8.32
C LYS A 30 -5.75 -5.30 7.01
N GLN A 31 -5.26 -4.34 6.23
CA GLN A 31 -4.55 -4.61 4.99
C GLN A 31 -3.14 -5.15 5.24
N MET A 32 -2.45 -4.67 6.28
CA MET A 32 -1.13 -5.15 6.69
C MET A 32 -1.13 -6.62 7.13
N ARG A 33 -2.24 -7.13 7.70
CA ARG A 33 -2.39 -8.57 8.01
C ARG A 33 -2.27 -9.49 6.79
N LYS A 34 -2.43 -8.95 5.58
CA LYS A 34 -2.29 -9.69 4.32
C LYS A 34 -0.94 -9.44 3.64
N GLU A 35 -0.01 -8.77 4.32
CA GLU A 35 1.34 -8.43 3.83
C GLU A 35 1.33 -7.57 2.54
N LEU A 36 0.16 -7.05 2.19
CA LEU A 36 -0.07 -6.37 0.92
C LEU A 36 -1.16 -5.32 1.06
N ILE A 37 -0.78 -4.07 0.81
CA ILE A 37 -1.70 -2.95 0.66
C ILE A 37 -2.03 -2.80 -0.82
N VAL A 38 -3.33 -2.70 -1.14
CA VAL A 38 -3.81 -2.55 -2.52
C VAL A 38 -4.52 -1.21 -2.67
N VAL A 39 -4.02 -0.37 -3.58
CA VAL A 39 -4.62 0.94 -3.89
C VAL A 39 -5.19 0.90 -5.30
N LEU A 40 -6.51 0.98 -5.41
CA LEU A 40 -7.19 1.02 -6.71
C LEU A 40 -6.92 2.34 -7.44
N LEU A 41 -6.66 2.24 -8.74
CA LEU A 41 -6.43 3.37 -9.62
C LEU A 41 -7.61 3.55 -10.59
N GLU A 42 -7.69 4.70 -11.24
CA GLU A 42 -8.70 4.97 -12.28
C GLU A 42 -8.57 3.91 -13.40
N PRO A 43 -9.65 3.23 -13.83
CA PRO A 43 -9.57 2.24 -14.90
C PRO A 43 -9.26 2.90 -16.25
N LYS A 44 -8.66 2.16 -17.19
CA LYS A 44 -8.47 2.59 -18.57
C LYS A 44 -9.59 1.99 -19.43
N LYS A 45 -10.26 2.82 -20.24
CA LYS A 45 -11.33 2.34 -21.15
C LYS A 45 -10.78 1.60 -22.37
N GLU A 46 -9.59 1.97 -22.80
CA GLU A 46 -8.87 1.30 -23.88
C GLU A 46 -8.26 0.00 -23.37
N ASN A 47 -8.38 -1.09 -24.14
CA ASN A 47 -7.79 -2.40 -23.84
C ASN A 47 -6.28 -2.44 -24.15
N VAL A 48 -5.56 -1.37 -23.82
CA VAL A 48 -4.13 -1.23 -24.05
C VAL A 48 -3.42 -1.15 -22.72
N LEU A 49 -2.64 -2.17 -22.41
CA LEU A 49 -1.78 -2.22 -21.23
C LEU A 49 -0.64 -1.20 -21.34
N ALA A 50 -0.16 -0.72 -20.20
CA ALA A 50 1.02 0.12 -20.12
C ALA A 50 2.28 -0.66 -20.50
N THR A 51 3.17 0.00 -21.24
CA THR A 51 4.53 -0.48 -21.53
C THR A 51 5.37 -0.58 -20.27
N ALA A 52 6.46 -1.36 -20.29
CA ALA A 52 7.34 -1.51 -19.13
C ALA A 52 7.93 -0.17 -18.67
N GLU A 53 8.22 0.73 -19.62
CA GLU A 53 8.71 2.09 -19.37
C GLU A 53 7.66 2.93 -18.65
N GLU A 54 6.40 2.90 -19.10
CA GLU A 54 5.30 3.62 -18.46
C GLU A 54 5.05 3.10 -17.03
N LYS A 55 5.12 1.78 -16.81
CA LYS A 55 5.00 1.20 -15.46
C LYS A 55 6.06 1.75 -14.52
N LYS A 56 7.33 1.77 -14.98
CA LYS A 56 8.44 2.34 -14.21
C LYS A 56 8.27 3.83 -13.95
N GLU A 57 7.75 4.60 -14.91
CA GLU A 57 7.47 6.01 -14.71
C GLU A 57 6.39 6.22 -13.64
N ILE A 58 5.31 5.44 -13.69
CA ILE A 58 4.23 5.48 -12.69
C ILE A 58 4.82 5.17 -11.31
N GLU A 59 5.53 4.05 -11.16
CA GLU A 59 6.11 3.64 -9.88
C GLU A 59 7.07 4.69 -9.31
N ARG A 60 7.94 5.26 -10.15
CA ARG A 60 8.85 6.34 -9.74
C ARG A 60 8.09 7.58 -9.29
N ALA A 61 7.10 8.00 -10.08
CA ALA A 61 6.30 9.17 -9.74
C ALA A 61 5.53 8.97 -8.44
N VAL A 62 5.06 7.75 -8.16
CA VAL A 62 4.40 7.41 -6.89
C VAL A 62 5.38 7.50 -5.72
N GLN A 63 6.61 7.01 -5.87
CA GLN A 63 7.64 7.10 -4.82
C GLN A 63 7.98 8.55 -4.46
N GLU A 64 7.88 9.48 -5.42
CA GLU A 64 8.11 10.92 -5.21
C GLU A 64 6.91 11.65 -4.56
N LEU A 65 5.77 10.98 -4.37
CA LEU A 65 4.60 11.60 -3.75
C LEU A 65 4.77 11.72 -2.23
N SER A 66 4.58 12.93 -1.70
CA SER A 66 4.54 13.19 -0.25
C SER A 66 3.59 12.27 0.52
N GLY A 67 2.50 11.82 -0.11
CA GLY A 67 1.53 10.89 0.48
C GLY A 67 2.05 9.47 0.57
N PHE A 68 2.86 9.04 -0.39
CA PHE A 68 3.54 7.76 -0.32
C PHE A 68 4.61 7.77 0.78
N GLU A 69 5.39 8.85 0.87
CA GLU A 69 6.34 9.04 1.97
C GLU A 69 5.65 9.02 3.34
N THR A 70 4.52 9.71 3.48
CA THR A 70 3.71 9.70 4.72
C THR A 70 3.27 8.27 5.06
N LEU A 71 2.77 7.51 4.07
CA LEU A 71 2.38 6.12 4.25
C LEU A 71 3.56 5.25 4.69
N ARG A 72 4.73 5.40 4.05
CA ARG A 72 5.96 4.67 4.40
C ARG A 72 6.37 4.92 5.85
N LEU A 73 6.32 6.16 6.30
CA LEU A 73 6.61 6.53 7.69
C LEU A 73 5.60 5.91 8.67
N CYS A 74 4.31 5.90 8.33
CA CYS A 74 3.29 5.26 9.17
C CYS A 74 3.46 3.73 9.24
N LEU A 75 3.96 3.11 8.17
CA LEU A 75 4.22 1.68 8.10
C LEU A 75 5.53 1.27 8.79
N LEU A 76 6.45 2.22 9.04
CA LEU A 76 7.79 1.98 9.59
C LEU A 76 8.61 0.96 8.76
N GLU A 77 8.31 0.82 7.47
CA GLU A 77 8.89 -0.19 6.57
C GLU A 77 9.40 0.46 5.30
N ASP A 78 10.46 -0.09 4.71
CA ASP A 78 10.92 0.33 3.38
C ASP A 78 10.13 -0.42 2.29
N CYS A 79 8.90 0.02 2.05
CA CYS A 79 8.02 -0.53 1.02
C CYS A 79 8.20 0.19 -0.33
N LYS A 80 8.06 -0.57 -1.44
CA LYS A 80 8.08 -0.03 -2.80
C LYS A 80 6.75 -0.31 -3.50
N PRO A 81 6.14 0.69 -4.16
CA PRO A 81 4.90 0.46 -4.90
C PRO A 81 5.21 -0.28 -6.20
N VAL A 82 4.36 -1.23 -6.55
CA VAL A 82 4.39 -1.99 -7.79
C VAL A 82 3.11 -1.72 -8.56
N TYR A 83 3.22 -1.28 -9.80
CA TYR A 83 2.06 -1.00 -10.63
C TYR A 83 1.56 -2.26 -11.33
N MET A 84 0.27 -2.53 -11.16
CA MET A 84 -0.40 -3.71 -11.67
C MET A 84 -1.61 -3.32 -12.50
N GLU A 85 -1.85 -4.10 -13.53
CA GLU A 85 -2.99 -3.91 -14.41
C GLU A 85 -3.40 -5.22 -15.07
N LYS A 86 -4.69 -5.33 -15.39
CA LYS A 86 -5.26 -6.51 -16.02
C LYS A 86 -6.40 -6.11 -16.94
N VAL A 87 -6.40 -6.68 -18.14
CA VAL A 87 -7.51 -6.55 -19.10
C VAL A 87 -8.70 -7.34 -18.57
N ASN A 88 -9.86 -6.69 -18.55
CA ASN A 88 -11.15 -7.24 -18.18
C ASN A 88 -12.17 -6.94 -19.30
N THR A 89 -13.39 -7.46 -19.19
CA THR A 89 -14.46 -7.27 -20.19
C THR A 89 -14.81 -5.80 -20.47
N ASN A 90 -14.56 -4.91 -19.51
CA ASN A 90 -14.97 -3.50 -19.57
C ASN A 90 -13.79 -2.51 -19.78
N GLY A 91 -12.59 -3.00 -20.05
CA GLY A 91 -11.38 -2.17 -20.11
C GLY A 91 -10.21 -2.78 -19.33
N VAL A 92 -9.31 -1.93 -18.86
CA VAL A 92 -8.17 -2.33 -18.01
C VAL A 92 -8.39 -1.86 -16.59
N SER A 93 -8.43 -2.81 -15.65
CA SER A 93 -8.37 -2.52 -14.22
C SER A 93 -6.92 -2.29 -13.81
N ARG A 94 -6.69 -1.29 -12.96
CA ARG A 94 -5.36 -0.83 -12.56
C ARG A 94 -5.29 -0.65 -11.05
N TRP A 95 -4.19 -1.03 -10.43
CA TRP A 95 -3.95 -0.86 -9.00
C TRP A 95 -2.46 -0.76 -8.68
N LEU A 96 -2.16 -0.29 -7.48
CA LEU A 96 -0.83 -0.37 -6.90
C LEU A 96 -0.83 -1.44 -5.82
N GLU A 97 0.18 -2.29 -5.86
CA GLU A 97 0.53 -3.21 -4.81
C GLU A 97 1.69 -2.62 -4.01
N ILE A 98 1.50 -2.50 -2.69
CA ILE A 98 2.53 -2.03 -1.78
C ILE A 98 2.79 -3.19 -0.81
N PRO A 99 3.82 -4.01 -1.06
CA PRO A 99 4.20 -5.08 -0.15
C PRO A 99 4.62 -4.48 1.18
N VAL A 100 4.11 -5.04 2.27
CA VAL A 100 4.44 -4.64 3.63
C VAL A 100 4.89 -5.86 4.40
N LYS A 101 5.97 -5.73 5.17
CA LYS A 101 6.35 -6.80 6.08
C LYS A 101 5.31 -6.87 7.20
N PRO A 102 4.99 -8.08 7.70
CA PRO A 102 4.16 -8.20 8.88
C PRO A 102 4.84 -7.47 10.04
N LEU A 103 4.06 -6.66 10.78
CA LEU A 103 4.51 -6.11 12.05
C LEU A 103 4.87 -7.29 12.95
N ILE A 104 6.13 -7.41 13.34
CA ILE A 104 6.52 -8.30 14.42
C ILE A 104 5.87 -7.73 15.68
N THR A 105 4.68 -8.22 16.03
CA THR A 105 4.13 -8.01 17.36
C THR A 105 5.00 -8.80 18.32
N TYR A 106 5.91 -8.10 19.00
CA TYR A 106 6.52 -8.62 20.21
C TYR A 106 5.40 -8.75 21.23
N GLU A 107 4.83 -9.94 21.35
CA GLU A 107 4.07 -10.31 22.54
C GLU A 107 5.06 -10.31 23.69
N PHE A 108 5.06 -9.25 24.48
CA PHE A 108 5.72 -9.28 25.78
C PHE A 108 5.01 -10.38 26.57
N LEU A 109 5.69 -11.52 26.72
CA LEU A 109 5.30 -12.55 27.67
C LEU A 109 5.21 -11.85 29.02
N ASN A 110 3.99 -11.59 29.50
CA ASN A 110 3.79 -11.19 30.88
C ASN A 110 4.27 -12.38 31.73
N GLU A 111 5.46 -12.27 32.28
CA GLU A 111 5.92 -13.10 33.39
C GLU A 111 5.06 -12.76 34.62
N THR A 112 3.82 -13.26 34.63
CA THR A 112 3.06 -13.34 35.87
C THR A 112 3.39 -14.67 36.51
N GLN A 113 4.31 -14.59 37.47
CA GLN A 113 4.51 -15.55 38.54
C GLN A 113 3.16 -16.06 39.06
N GLU A 114 3.00 -17.38 39.16
CA GLU A 114 2.27 -17.95 40.29
C GLU A 114 2.82 -19.35 40.59
N SER A 115 3.68 -19.38 41.61
CA SER A 115 4.06 -20.56 42.35
C SER A 115 2.81 -21.32 42.79
N GLN A 116 2.58 -22.52 42.25
CA GLN A 116 1.82 -23.53 42.97
C GLN A 116 2.67 -24.78 43.15
N VAL A 117 3.44 -24.73 44.24
CA VAL A 117 3.83 -25.91 45.00
C VAL A 117 2.55 -26.68 45.35
N LYS A 118 2.31 -27.83 44.73
CA LYS A 118 1.41 -28.85 45.26
C LYS A 118 2.26 -29.96 45.85
N ILE A 119 2.40 -29.89 47.19
CA ILE A 119 2.67 -31.05 48.03
C ILE A 119 1.36 -31.85 48.08
N GLY A 120 1.44 -33.12 47.74
CA GLY A 120 0.36 -34.11 47.86
C GLY A 120 0.94 -35.49 47.66
#